data_AF-A0AA90J3U1-F1
#
_entry.id   AF-A0AA90J3U1-F1
#
_cell.length_a   1.000
_cell.length_b   1.000
_cell.length_c   1.000
_cell.angle_alpha   90.00
_cell.angle_beta   90.00
_cell.angle_gamma   90.00
#
_symmetry.space_group_name_H-M   'P 1'
#
loop_
_entity.id
_entity.type
_entity.pdbx_description
1 polymer ?
#
loop_
_entity_poly.entity_id
_entity_poly.type
_entity_poly.pdbx_seq_one_letter_code
_entity_poly.pdbx_strand_id
1 'polypeptide(L)' 'MHTCPRCELKKAETVSKSPVEGAWEVFQCQHCFFTWRSSEPETITNPEKYNPAFKIDPSEVETAVQVPAIPDRKI' A
#
# COMPACT_ATOMS: atom_id res chain seq x y z
N MET A 1 4.74 12.55 0.04
CA MET A 1 3.68 11.66 0.57
C MET A 1 2.59 11.53 -0.48
N HIS A 2 2.25 10.31 -0.89
CA HIS A 2 1.21 10.00 -1.89
C HIS A 2 -0.08 9.55 -1.20
N THR A 3 -1.22 9.76 -1.86
CA THR A 3 -2.51 9.18 -1.44
C THR A 3 -2.50 7.67 -1.71
N CYS A 4 -2.82 6.85 -0.71
CA CYS A 4 -2.99 5.42 -0.92
C CYS A 4 -4.28 5.15 -1.71
N PRO A 5 -4.22 4.40 -2.82
CA PRO A 5 -5.41 4.06 -3.61
C PRO A 5 -6.37 3.10 -2.88
N ARG A 6 -5.86 2.35 -1.90
CA ARG A 6 -6.63 1.34 -1.16
C ARG A 6 -7.38 1.88 0.06
N CYS A 7 -6.72 2.72 0.88
CA CYS A 7 -7.30 3.26 2.12
C CYS A 7 -7.39 4.80 2.13
N GLU A 8 -7.05 5.46 1.03
CA GLU A 8 -7.21 6.91 0.80
C GLU A 8 -6.42 7.86 1.73
N LEU A 9 -5.66 7.31 2.69
CA LEU A 9 -4.77 8.10 3.52
C LEU A 9 -3.54 8.59 2.74
N LYS A 10 -3.14 9.85 2.98
CA LYS A 10 -1.92 10.46 2.46
C LYS A 10 -0.66 10.03 3.24
N LYS A 11 -0.49 8.73 3.46
CA LYS A 11 0.61 8.15 4.25
C LYS A 11 1.54 7.27 3.42
N ALA A 12 1.52 7.38 2.09
CA ALA A 12 2.40 6.58 1.25
C ALA A 12 3.73 7.28 0.96
N GLU A 13 4.79 6.48 1.02
CA GLU A 13 6.18 6.91 0.89
C GLU A 13 6.89 6.06 -0.17
N THR A 14 7.92 6.63 -0.79
CA THR A 14 8.77 5.91 -1.75
C THR A 14 9.74 5.01 -0.99
N VAL A 15 9.65 3.70 -1.20
CA VAL A 15 10.51 2.70 -0.55
C VAL A 15 11.60 2.16 -1.47
N SER A 16 11.48 2.38 -2.78
CA SER A 16 12.52 2.01 -3.75
C SER A 16 12.38 2.82 -5.03
N LYS A 17 13.48 2.96 -5.77
CA LYS A 17 13.53 3.59 -7.08
C LYS A 17 14.25 2.68 -8.06
N SER A 18 13.83 2.70 -9.32
CA SER A 18 14.55 2.02 -10.40
C SER A 18 15.99 2.54 -10.52
N PRO A 19 16.97 1.67 -10.82
CA PRO A 19 18.32 2.12 -11.19
C PRO A 19 18.36 2.85 -12.54
N VAL A 20 17.35 2.64 -13.39
CA VAL A 20 17.11 3.44 -14.60
C VAL A 20 16.18 4.59 -14.24
N GLU A 21 16.68 5.81 -14.35
CA GLU A 21 15.94 7.03 -14.02
C GLU A 21 14.59 7.10 -14.75
N GLY A 22 13.54 7.47 -14.02
CA GLY A 22 12.19 7.64 -14.56
C GLY A 22 11.42 6.35 -14.87
N ALA A 23 12.02 5.16 -14.78
CA ALA A 23 11.34 3.93 -15.16
C ALA A 23 10.22 3.51 -14.18
N TRP A 24 10.48 3.59 -12.87
CA TRP A 24 9.48 3.38 -11.81
C TRP A 24 10.00 3.80 -10.43
N GLU A 25 9.07 4.11 -9.54
CA GLU A 25 9.25 4.18 -8.09
C GLU A 25 8.29 3.18 -7.42
N VAL A 26 8.69 2.60 -6.29
CA VAL A 26 7.80 1.76 -5.47
C VAL A 26 7.32 2.61 -4.30
N PHE A 27 6.00 2.70 -4.16
CA PHE A 27 5.34 3.35 -3.05
C PHE A 27 4.78 2.32 -2.09
N GLN A 28 4.85 2.60 -0.79
CA GLN A 28 4.18 1.83 0.25
C GLN A 28 3.40 2.75 1.18
N CYS A 29 2.13 2.46 1.41
CA CYS A 29 1.34 3.11 2.46
C CYS A 29 1.83 2.68 3.83
N GLN A 30 2.27 3.63 4.66
CA GLN A 30 2.74 3.36 6.03
C GLN A 30 1.61 3.07 7.03
N HIS A 31 0.35 3.06 6.56
CA HIS A 31 -0.80 2.68 7.38
C HIS A 31 -1.23 1.25 7.08
N CYS A 32 -1.64 0.98 5.82
CA CYS A 32 -2.17 -0.32 5.45
C CYS A 32 -1.13 -1.26 4.82
N PHE A 33 0.10 -0.81 4.56
CA PHE A 33 1.17 -1.56 3.88
C PHE A 33 0.87 -1.96 2.43
N PHE A 34 -0.14 -1.37 1.79
CA PHE A 34 -0.33 -1.56 0.34
C PHE A 34 0.87 -0.99 -0.40
N THR A 35 1.43 -1.79 -1.29
CA THR A 35 2.61 -1.45 -2.09
C THR A 35 2.25 -1.47 -3.57
N TRP A 36 2.66 -0.46 -4.32
CA TRP A 36 2.45 -0.38 -5.78
C TRP A 36 3.59 0.39 -6.45
N ARG A 37 3.69 0.30 -7.78
CA ARG A 37 4.67 1.06 -8.56
C ARG A 37 4.03 2.27 -9.22
N SER A 38 4.84 3.31 -9.49
CA SER A 38 4.40 4.48 -10.26
C SER A 38 3.99 4.13 -11.69
N SER A 39 4.45 3.00 -12.22
CA SER A 39 4.13 2.51 -13.57
C SER A 39 2.91 1.58 -13.65
N GLU A 40 2.23 1.33 -12.53
CA GLU A 40 0.98 0.54 -12.54
C GLU A 40 -0.15 1.32 -13.23
N PRO A 41 -1.17 0.62 -13.79
CA PRO A 41 -2.32 1.28 -14.40
C PRO A 41 -3.12 2.13 -13.41
N GLU A 42 -3.95 3.02 -13.91
CA GLU A 42 -4.79 3.89 -13.06
C GLU A 42 -5.75 3.14 -12.15
N THR A 43 -6.14 1.90 -12.51
CA THR A 43 -6.92 1.01 -11.64
C THR A 43 -6.17 0.62 -10.35
N ILE A 44 -4.87 0.88 -10.28
CA ILE A 44 -4.02 0.71 -9.11
C ILE A 44 -3.57 2.05 -8.56
N THR A 45 -3.18 3.03 -9.39
CA THR A 45 -2.58 4.29 -8.92
C THR A 45 -3.59 5.38 -8.55
N ASN A 46 -4.81 5.34 -9.09
CA ASN A 46 -5.86 6.34 -8.83
C ASN A 46 -6.90 5.79 -7.82
N PRO A 47 -7.05 6.40 -6.64
CA PRO A 47 -8.06 5.99 -5.64
C PRO A 47 -9.49 5.95 -6.18
N GLU A 48 -9.87 6.82 -7.12
CA GLU A 48 -11.22 6.86 -7.70
C GLU A 48 -11.49 5.69 -8.64
N LYS A 49 -10.43 5.15 -9.27
CA LYS A 49 -10.51 4.02 -10.22
C LYS A 49 -10.13 2.69 -9.58
N TYR A 50 -9.67 2.70 -8.33
CA TYR A 50 -9.32 1.51 -7.58
C TYR A 50 -10.57 0.67 -7.33
N ASN A 51 -10.47 -0.64 -7.55
CA ASN A 51 -11.61 -1.54 -7.40
C ASN A 51 -12.16 -1.47 -5.96
N PRO A 52 -13.42 -1.04 -5.76
CA PRO A 52 -14.00 -0.87 -4.43
C PRO A 52 -14.00 -2.14 -3.59
N ALA A 53 -14.06 -3.32 -4.21
CA ALA A 53 -14.03 -4.61 -3.51
C ALA A 53 -12.70 -4.89 -2.76
N PHE A 54 -11.63 -4.17 -3.10
CA PHE A 54 -10.32 -4.28 -2.44
C PHE A 54 -10.00 -3.07 -1.56
N LYS A 55 -10.87 -2.06 -1.50
CA LYS A 55 -10.71 -0.95 -0.56
C LYS A 55 -10.92 -1.45 0.86
N ILE A 56 -10.27 -0.78 1.81
CA ILE A 56 -10.40 -1.08 3.23
C ILE A 56 -10.69 0.21 3.99
N ASP A 57 -11.42 0.10 5.11
CA ASP A 57 -11.51 1.19 6.06
C ASP A 57 -10.17 1.31 6.80
N PRO A 58 -9.51 2.49 6.81
CA PRO A 58 -8.26 2.67 7.53
C PRO A 58 -8.38 2.36 9.03
N SER A 59 -9.54 2.54 9.65
CA SER A 59 -9.76 2.25 11.07
C SER A 59 -9.72 0.75 11.40
N GLU A 60 -10.02 -0.12 10.42
CA GLU A 60 -10.00 -1.58 10.60
C GLU A 60 -8.59 -2.18 10.51
N VAL A 61 -7.60 -1.40 10.06
CA VAL A 61 -6.21 -1.88 9.94
C VAL A 61 -5.61 -2.20 11.30
N GLU A 62 -5.94 -1.43 12.34
CA GLU A 62 -5.40 -1.62 13.70
C GLU A 62 -5.94 -2.89 14.37
N THR A 63 -7.13 -3.32 13.97
CA THR A 63 -7.83 -4.50 14.51
C THR A 63 -7.81 -5.69 13.54
N ALA A 64 -7.09 -5.57 12.41
CA ALA A 64 -6.99 -6.61 11.41
C ALA A 64 -6.40 -7.90 12.00
N VAL A 65 -7.03 -9.03 11.68
CA VAL A 65 -6.58 -10.33 12.15
C VAL A 65 -5.20 -10.68 11.56
N GLN A 66 -4.30 -11.18 12.40
CA GLN A 66 -3.01 -11.69 11.95
C GLN A 66 -3.18 -13.09 11.37
N VAL A 67 -2.96 -13.24 10.06
CA VAL A 67 -3.10 -14.52 9.36
C VAL A 67 -1.86 -14.77 8.48
N PRO A 68 -1.08 -15.84 8.74
CA PRO A 68 -1.19 -16.72 9.92
C PRO A 68 -0.84 -15.97 11.22
N ALA A 69 -1.24 -16.53 12.37
CA ALA A 69 -0.80 -16.00 13.66
C ALA A 69 0.74 -15.97 13.71
N ILE A 70 1.30 -14.89 14.26
CA ILE A 70 2.75 -14.76 14.42
C ILE A 70 3.19 -15.82 15.45
N PRO A 71 4.10 -16.74 15.09
CA PRO A 71 4.58 -17.74 16.04
C PRO A 71 5.40 -17.10 17.14
N ASP A 72 5.36 -17.68 18.33
CA ASP A 72 6.18 -17.24 19.45
C ASP A 72 7.67 -17.23 19.08
N ARG A 73 8.37 -16.19 19.54
CA ARG A 73 9.81 -16.08 19.35
C ARG A 73 10.48 -17.24 20.09
N LYS A 74 11.25 -18.06 19.35
CA LYS A 74 12.16 -19.03 19.97
C LYS A 74 13.29 -18.25 20.64
N ILE A 75 13.35 -18.30 21.97
CA ILE A 75 14.46 -17.80 22.77
C ILE A 75 15.52 -18.90 22.86
#